data_AF-A0A131YDY8-F1
#
_entry.id   AF-A0A131YDY8-F1
#
_cell.length_a   1.000
_cell.length_b   1.000
_cell.length_c   1.000
_cell.angle_alpha   90.00
_cell.angle_beta   90.00
_cell.angle_gamma   90.00
#
_symmetry.space_group_name_H-M   'P 1'
#
loop_
_entity.id
_entity.type
_entity.pdbx_description
1 polymer ?
#
loop_
_entity_poly.entity_id
_entity_poly.type
_entity_poly.pdbx_seq_one_letter_code
_entity_poly.pdbx_strand_id
1 'polypeptide(L)'
;MSKTLLRLLRWSAIFAFCEASSKTVVSKSVFYLNVIMDSILAGRLKQEGRTPGDHMKELINRVNKLLGQLVPPGSINLTKLVVNSATEDSQYFELWNDGRVKSEKTLRSFIRFINMYTQYWDADFVLLITGRSMTKDNDPTQSVEGIKWGKGVCGSMTAALVSDTGDDYRTALTITHELSHALGAHHDGEDTTMSCKNIGKSIMSSSVSGIGATYSMCSIKDIYTFLKSDQATCLFEKPSRGPAVDPEVENRRKRKCEELKKEDEYYYVRKGCNFCKYSCLFVSSTRHSATRETWLREEDGTPCNASHPEQKCKGGYCLQEEIPISEDIVEKLGF
;
A
#
# COMPACT_ATOMS: atom_id res chain seq x y z
N MET A 1 18.85 57.54 23.34
CA MET A 1 19.16 56.23 23.96
C MET A 1 17.84 55.66 24.47
N SER A 2 17.35 54.47 24.17
CA SER A 2 17.90 53.28 23.53
C SER A 2 16.78 52.49 22.85
N LYS A 3 17.13 51.87 21.72
CA LYS A 3 16.37 50.85 20.97
C LYS A 3 16.21 49.57 21.81
N THR A 4 15.15 48.81 21.53
CA THR A 4 15.21 47.42 21.00
C THR A 4 14.11 46.52 21.58
N LEU A 5 13.11 46.29 20.72
CA LEU A 5 12.20 45.15 20.74
C LEU A 5 13.03 43.86 20.54
N LEU A 6 12.94 42.86 21.42
CA LEU A 6 13.32 41.49 21.07
C LEU A 6 12.26 40.51 21.57
N ARG A 7 11.45 40.03 20.61
CA ARG A 7 10.59 38.85 20.71
C ARG A 7 11.47 37.62 20.99
N LEU A 8 11.27 36.97 22.13
CA LEU A 8 11.71 35.59 22.36
C LEU A 8 10.49 34.67 22.24
N LEU A 9 10.16 34.30 21.00
CA LEU A 9 9.33 33.13 20.75
C LEU A 9 10.23 31.90 20.97
N ARG A 10 10.04 31.26 22.13
CA ARG A 10 10.58 29.94 22.43
C ARG A 10 10.10 28.96 21.36
N TRP A 11 11.03 28.41 20.60
CA TRP A 11 10.81 27.27 19.74
C TRP A 11 10.50 26.05 20.60
N SER A 12 9.21 25.76 20.75
CA SER A 12 8.76 24.42 21.13
C SER A 12 9.10 23.51 19.95
N ALA A 13 10.09 22.64 20.13
CA ALA A 13 10.42 21.59 19.19
C ALA A 13 9.23 20.61 19.10
N ILE A 14 8.29 20.91 18.21
CA ILE A 14 7.25 19.98 17.81
C ILE A 14 7.96 18.92 16.95
N PHE A 15 8.13 17.73 17.52
CA PHE A 15 8.27 16.51 16.73
C PHE A 15 7.02 16.42 15.87
N ALA A 16 7.12 16.87 14.61
CA ALA A 16 6.08 16.67 13.62
C ALA A 16 6.01 15.17 13.25
N PHE A 17 5.40 14.39 14.15
CA PHE A 17 4.47 13.33 13.75
C PHE A 17 3.48 13.94 12.77
N CYS A 18 2.96 13.15 11.82
CA CYS A 18 1.85 13.56 10.96
C CYS A 18 0.79 14.25 11.83
N GLU A 19 0.75 15.58 11.82
CA GLU A 19 -0.42 16.29 12.31
C GLU A 19 -1.50 15.94 11.30
N ALA A 20 -2.35 15.00 11.71
CA ALA A 20 -3.60 14.69 11.06
C ALA A 20 -4.35 16.02 10.90
N SER A 21 -4.27 16.59 9.70
CA SER A 21 -5.13 17.69 9.30
C SER A 21 -6.57 17.29 9.61
N SER A 22 -7.29 18.22 10.22
CA SER A 22 -8.58 18.03 10.89
C SER A 22 -9.45 16.94 10.25
N LYS A 23 -9.91 15.99 11.07
CA LYS A 23 -10.86 14.92 10.71
C LYS A 23 -12.17 15.49 10.15
N THR A 24 -12.19 15.88 8.88
CA THR A 24 -13.42 16.13 8.11
C THR A 24 -13.88 14.82 7.50
N VAL A 25 -15.01 14.33 8.03
CA VAL A 25 -15.94 13.31 7.48
C VAL A 25 -15.36 12.45 6.34
N VAL A 26 -14.88 11.26 6.70
CA VAL A 26 -14.43 10.24 5.74
C VAL A 26 -15.59 9.86 4.83
N SER A 27 -15.61 10.38 3.61
CA SER A 27 -16.72 10.16 2.68
C SER A 27 -16.58 8.87 1.85
N LYS A 28 -15.37 8.39 1.61
CA LYS A 28 -15.09 7.12 0.91
C LYS A 28 -13.62 6.70 1.08
N SER A 29 -13.34 5.41 1.30
CA SER A 29 -11.99 4.86 1.26
C SER A 29 -11.69 4.33 -0.14
N VAL A 30 -10.71 4.90 -0.84
CA VAL A 30 -10.26 4.42 -2.16
C VAL A 30 -8.89 3.77 -2.01
N PHE A 31 -8.73 2.57 -2.57
CA PHE A 31 -7.50 1.78 -2.52
C PHE A 31 -6.90 1.66 -3.92
N TYR A 32 -5.62 1.97 -4.09
CA TYR A 32 -4.90 1.76 -5.34
C TYR A 32 -4.29 0.37 -5.39
N LEU A 33 -4.70 -0.40 -6.40
CA LEU A 33 -4.36 -1.78 -6.59
C LEU A 33 -3.43 -1.95 -7.79
N ASN A 34 -2.22 -2.46 -7.54
CA ASN A 34 -1.36 -3.00 -8.59
C ASN A 34 -1.52 -4.52 -8.64
N VAL A 35 -1.69 -5.08 -9.85
CA VAL A 35 -1.87 -6.51 -10.06
C VAL A 35 -0.75 -7.06 -10.93
N ILE A 36 -0.19 -8.19 -10.52
CA ILE A 36 0.74 -9.01 -11.30
C ILE A 36 0.06 -10.37 -11.51
N MET A 37 -0.14 -10.72 -12.77
CA MET A 37 -0.77 -11.96 -13.19
C MET A 37 0.30 -12.90 -13.75
N ASP A 38 0.32 -14.14 -13.27
CA ASP A 38 1.28 -15.14 -13.76
C ASP A 38 0.95 -15.66 -15.16
N SER A 39 1.94 -16.29 -15.78
CA SER A 39 1.82 -16.81 -17.14
C SER A 39 0.81 -17.96 -17.25
N ILE A 40 0.58 -18.71 -16.16
CA ILE A 40 -0.37 -19.82 -16.14
C ILE A 40 -1.80 -19.31 -16.21
N LEU A 41 -2.17 -18.32 -15.40
CA LEU A 41 -3.50 -17.72 -15.45
C LEU A 41 -3.73 -17.04 -16.80
N ALA A 42 -2.75 -16.25 -17.27
CA ALA A 42 -2.85 -15.58 -18.56
C ALA A 42 -3.03 -16.57 -19.72
N GLY A 43 -2.30 -17.70 -19.68
CA GLY A 43 -2.43 -18.79 -20.65
C GLY A 43 -3.81 -19.44 -20.62
N ARG A 44 -4.35 -19.73 -19.43
CA ARG A 44 -5.69 -20.29 -19.26
C ARG A 44 -6.78 -19.36 -19.78
N LEU A 45 -6.74 -18.07 -19.40
CA LEU A 45 -7.70 -17.07 -19.87
C LEU A 45 -7.71 -16.98 -21.39
N LYS A 46 -6.54 -17.03 -22.04
CA LYS A 46 -6.43 -17.04 -23.49
C LYS A 46 -7.12 -18.26 -24.12
N GLN A 47 -7.01 -19.45 -23.52
CA GLN A 47 -7.70 -20.66 -23.98
C GLN A 47 -9.22 -20.55 -23.81
N GLU A 48 -9.68 -19.87 -22.77
CA GLU A 48 -11.09 -19.57 -22.50
C GLU A 48 -11.63 -18.41 -23.36
N GLY A 49 -10.81 -17.77 -24.20
CA GLY A 49 -11.19 -16.61 -25.00
C GLY A 49 -11.36 -15.32 -24.20
N ARG A 50 -10.81 -15.24 -22.99
CA ARG A 50 -10.85 -14.08 -22.10
C ARG A 50 -9.52 -13.30 -22.15
N THR A 51 -9.59 -11.99 -21.95
CA THR A 51 -8.38 -11.17 -21.78
C THR A 51 -8.05 -10.98 -20.29
N PRO A 52 -6.77 -10.88 -19.90
CA PRO A 52 -6.39 -10.53 -18.52
C PRO A 52 -7.08 -9.26 -17.99
N GLY A 53 -7.22 -8.25 -18.85
CA GLY A 53 -7.86 -6.99 -18.48
C GLY A 53 -9.35 -7.14 -18.14
N ASP A 54 -10.11 -7.90 -18.94
CA ASP A 54 -11.53 -8.09 -18.70
C ASP A 54 -11.81 -9.01 -17.51
N HIS A 55 -10.99 -10.04 -17.34
CA HIS A 55 -11.03 -10.89 -16.15
C HIS A 55 -10.78 -10.08 -14.88
N MET A 56 -9.75 -9.22 -14.86
CA MET A 56 -9.50 -8.37 -13.69
C MET A 56 -10.62 -7.34 -13.46
N LYS A 57 -11.22 -6.76 -14.50
CA LYS A 57 -12.39 -5.87 -14.33
C LYS A 57 -13.55 -6.59 -13.65
N GLU A 58 -13.83 -7.83 -14.05
CA GLU A 58 -14.89 -8.64 -13.45
C GLU A 58 -14.62 -8.92 -11.97
N LEU A 59 -13.41 -9.39 -11.63
CA LEU A 59 -13.00 -9.62 -10.24
C LEU A 59 -13.11 -8.35 -9.40
N ILE A 60 -12.61 -7.22 -9.92
CA ILE A 60 -12.62 -5.93 -9.21
C ILE A 60 -14.04 -5.42 -8.97
N ASN A 61 -14.95 -5.60 -9.93
CA ASN A 61 -16.36 -5.24 -9.74
C ASN A 61 -17.00 -6.05 -8.59
N ARG A 62 -16.67 -7.34 -8.48
CA ARG A 62 -17.13 -8.21 -7.40
C ARG A 62 -16.54 -7.79 -6.05
N VAL A 63 -15.22 -7.56 -6.00
CA VAL A 63 -14.53 -7.06 -4.80
C VAL A 63 -15.13 -5.73 -4.34
N ASN A 64 -15.35 -4.77 -5.25
CA ASN A 64 -15.95 -3.47 -4.93
C ASN A 64 -17.38 -3.61 -4.37
N LYS A 65 -18.16 -4.57 -4.86
CA LYS A 65 -19.49 -4.86 -4.30
C LYS A 65 -19.40 -5.38 -2.86
N LEU A 66 -18.38 -6.18 -2.54
CA LEU A 66 -18.15 -6.68 -1.19
C LEU A 66 -17.65 -5.58 -0.25
N LEU A 67 -16.67 -4.77 -0.69
CA LEU A 67 -16.14 -3.62 0.06
C LEU A 67 -17.18 -2.52 0.32
N GLY A 68 -18.25 -2.45 -0.48
CA GLY A 68 -19.37 -1.56 -0.25
C GLY A 68 -20.12 -1.78 1.07
N GLN A 69 -19.91 -2.93 1.72
CA GLN A 69 -20.47 -3.24 3.04
C GLN A 69 -19.72 -2.58 4.21
N LEU A 70 -18.53 -2.04 3.96
CA LEU A 70 -17.74 -1.37 4.97
C LEU A 70 -18.35 -0.03 5.38
N VAL A 71 -17.95 0.46 6.55
CA VAL A 71 -18.33 1.79 7.05
C VAL A 71 -17.05 2.57 7.32
N PRO A 72 -16.75 3.65 6.57
CA PRO A 72 -17.41 4.06 5.33
C PRO A 72 -17.20 3.04 4.19
N PRO A 73 -18.04 3.06 3.13
CA PRO A 73 -17.89 2.15 2.00
C PRO A 73 -16.50 2.27 1.34
N GLY A 74 -15.89 1.13 1.07
CA GLY A 74 -14.59 1.03 0.41
C GLY A 74 -14.71 0.79 -1.10
N SER A 75 -13.67 1.15 -1.85
CA SER A 75 -13.52 0.73 -3.25
C SER A 75 -12.06 0.64 -3.68
N ILE A 76 -11.69 -0.40 -4.42
CA ILE A 76 -10.40 -0.56 -5.08
C ILE A 76 -10.44 -0.01 -6.52
N ASN A 77 -9.33 0.59 -6.94
CA ASN A 77 -9.07 1.04 -8.30
C ASN A 77 -7.81 0.35 -8.83
N LEU A 78 -7.93 -0.32 -9.98
CA LEU A 78 -6.78 -0.87 -10.69
C LEU A 78 -5.91 0.26 -11.26
N THR A 79 -4.69 0.38 -10.79
CA THR A 79 -3.70 1.36 -11.30
C THR A 79 -2.73 0.74 -12.27
N LYS A 80 -2.41 -0.54 -12.09
CA LYS A 80 -1.47 -1.26 -12.94
C LYS A 80 -1.87 -2.73 -13.05
N LEU A 81 -1.79 -3.26 -14.26
CA LEU A 81 -1.88 -4.69 -14.53
C LEU A 81 -0.63 -5.11 -15.30
N VAL A 82 0.16 -5.98 -14.70
CA VAL A 82 1.31 -6.63 -15.32
C VAL A 82 0.93 -8.09 -15.59
N VAL A 83 1.22 -8.56 -16.80
CA VAL A 83 1.00 -9.95 -17.19
C VAL A 83 2.37 -10.54 -17.50
N ASN A 84 2.78 -11.52 -16.70
CA ASN A 84 4.12 -12.07 -16.77
C ASN A 84 4.25 -13.21 -17.79
N SER A 85 5.48 -13.36 -18.28
CA SER A 85 5.98 -14.54 -18.96
C SER A 85 6.44 -15.61 -17.95
N ALA A 86 6.60 -16.85 -18.42
CA ALA A 86 7.12 -17.94 -17.59
C ALA A 86 8.53 -17.67 -17.02
N THR A 87 9.35 -16.90 -17.77
CA THR A 87 10.66 -16.47 -17.29
C THR A 87 10.56 -15.46 -16.16
N GLU A 88 9.58 -14.54 -16.20
CA GLU A 88 9.38 -13.56 -15.14
C GLU A 88 8.83 -14.20 -13.86
N ASP A 89 7.91 -15.16 -14.01
CA ASP A 89 7.37 -15.95 -12.90
C ASP A 89 8.49 -16.64 -12.10
N SER A 90 9.50 -17.18 -12.80
CA SER A 90 10.61 -17.91 -12.16
C SER A 90 11.45 -17.08 -11.18
N GLN A 91 11.31 -15.75 -11.19
CA GLN A 91 12.04 -14.86 -10.30
C GLN A 91 11.57 -14.92 -8.84
N TYR A 92 10.33 -15.35 -8.59
CA TYR A 92 9.75 -15.36 -7.24
C TYR A 92 8.84 -16.55 -6.92
N PHE A 93 8.42 -17.36 -7.90
CA PHE A 93 7.64 -18.56 -7.61
C PHE A 93 8.50 -19.68 -7.01
N GLU A 94 8.11 -20.11 -5.82
CA GLU A 94 8.69 -21.25 -5.12
C GLU A 94 7.73 -22.43 -5.27
N LEU A 95 8.09 -23.39 -6.12
CA LEU A 95 7.17 -24.47 -6.52
C LEU A 95 7.55 -25.81 -5.89
N TRP A 96 6.54 -26.67 -5.75
CA TRP A 96 6.72 -28.11 -5.64
C TRP A 96 7.02 -28.72 -7.01
N ASN A 97 7.49 -29.97 -7.04
CA ASN A 97 7.81 -30.67 -8.28
C ASN A 97 6.60 -30.87 -9.21
N ASP A 98 5.40 -30.88 -8.64
CA ASP A 98 4.13 -30.99 -9.36
C ASP A 98 3.58 -29.63 -9.83
N GLY A 99 4.35 -28.55 -9.65
CA GLY A 99 4.00 -27.20 -10.11
C GLY A 99 3.06 -26.42 -9.19
N ARG A 100 2.67 -26.99 -8.04
CA ARG A 100 1.91 -26.27 -7.01
C ARG A 100 2.79 -25.28 -6.27
N VAL A 101 2.17 -24.20 -5.80
CA VAL A 101 2.87 -23.08 -5.17
C VAL A 101 3.05 -23.32 -3.68
N LYS A 102 4.29 -23.15 -3.19
CA LYS A 102 4.61 -23.04 -1.76
C LYS A 102 4.23 -21.64 -1.30
N SER A 103 3.07 -21.50 -0.65
CA SER A 103 2.41 -20.19 -0.46
C SER A 103 3.27 -19.20 0.33
N GLU A 104 3.83 -19.59 1.47
CA GLU A 104 4.58 -18.68 2.34
C GLU A 104 5.94 -18.30 1.74
N LYS A 105 6.66 -19.27 1.17
CA LYS A 105 7.94 -19.05 0.48
C LYS A 105 7.78 -18.17 -0.76
N THR A 106 6.77 -18.43 -1.58
CA THR A 106 6.50 -17.62 -2.77
C THR A 106 6.13 -16.20 -2.39
N LEU A 107 5.24 -15.99 -1.41
CA LEU A 107 4.89 -14.65 -0.95
C LEU A 107 6.12 -13.89 -0.43
N ARG A 108 7.01 -14.54 0.34
CA ARG A 108 8.26 -13.92 0.81
C ARG A 108 9.19 -13.54 -0.35
N SER A 109 9.36 -14.43 -1.32
CA SER A 109 10.18 -14.17 -2.51
C SER A 109 9.60 -13.04 -3.36
N PHE A 110 8.27 -13.06 -3.56
CA PHE A 110 7.54 -12.03 -4.27
C PHE A 110 7.69 -10.65 -3.61
N ILE A 111 7.53 -10.56 -2.29
CA ILE A 111 7.76 -9.30 -1.54
C ILE A 111 9.18 -8.78 -1.77
N ARG A 112 10.21 -9.64 -1.80
CA ARG A 112 11.57 -9.21 -2.11
C ARG A 112 11.63 -8.65 -3.54
N PHE A 113 11.05 -9.36 -4.49
CA PHE A 113 10.99 -8.92 -5.89
C PHE A 113 10.32 -7.55 -6.04
N ILE A 114 9.10 -7.35 -5.55
CA ILE A 114 8.40 -6.04 -5.72
C ILE A 114 9.06 -4.89 -4.94
N ASN A 115 9.79 -5.18 -3.85
CA ASN A 115 10.61 -4.18 -3.17
C ASN A 115 11.86 -3.77 -3.98
N MET A 116 12.30 -4.53 -4.98
CA MET A 116 13.41 -4.11 -5.85
C MET A 116 12.98 -3.08 -6.91
N TYR A 117 11.69 -2.98 -7.21
CA TYR A 117 11.18 -2.13 -8.29
C TYR A 117 10.26 -1.04 -7.75
N THR A 118 10.76 0.20 -7.79
CA THR A 118 10.06 1.41 -7.30
C THR A 118 8.70 1.65 -7.96
N GLN A 119 8.49 1.08 -9.16
CA GLN A 119 7.24 1.14 -9.90
C GLN A 119 6.04 0.49 -9.20
N TYR A 120 6.23 -0.31 -8.14
CA TYR A 120 5.14 -0.92 -7.38
C TYR A 120 4.81 -0.17 -6.08
N TRP A 121 5.57 0.87 -5.74
CA TRP A 121 5.51 1.55 -4.44
C TRP A 121 4.42 2.62 -4.38
N ASP A 122 3.74 2.87 -5.49
CA ASP A 122 2.64 3.82 -5.63
C ASP A 122 1.27 3.22 -5.33
N ALA A 123 1.18 1.90 -5.13
CA ALA A 123 -0.04 1.22 -4.75
C ALA A 123 -0.15 1.03 -3.23
N ASP A 124 -1.39 1.11 -2.73
CA ASP A 124 -1.73 0.78 -1.35
C ASP A 124 -1.72 -0.75 -1.13
N PHE A 125 -1.94 -1.51 -2.20
CA PHE A 125 -1.99 -2.96 -2.18
C PHE A 125 -1.47 -3.55 -3.49
N VAL A 126 -0.59 -4.54 -3.41
CA VAL A 126 -0.09 -5.30 -4.57
C VAL A 126 -0.66 -6.72 -4.53
N LEU A 127 -1.28 -7.15 -5.63
CA LEU A 127 -1.84 -8.50 -5.75
C LEU A 127 -1.05 -9.31 -6.77
N LEU A 128 -0.46 -10.43 -6.33
CA LEU A 128 -0.03 -11.50 -7.22
C LEU A 128 -1.19 -12.49 -7.37
N ILE A 129 -1.69 -12.65 -8.59
CA ILE A 129 -2.75 -13.61 -8.91
C ILE A 129 -2.18 -14.72 -9.80
N THR A 130 -2.40 -15.98 -9.42
CA THR A 130 -1.82 -17.14 -10.09
C THR A 130 -2.86 -18.15 -10.53
N GLY A 131 -2.65 -18.77 -11.68
CA GLY A 131 -3.47 -19.88 -12.17
C GLY A 131 -3.15 -21.22 -11.51
N ARG A 132 -2.19 -21.24 -10.58
CA ARG A 132 -1.69 -22.44 -9.90
C ARG A 132 -2.38 -22.62 -8.56
N SER A 133 -2.69 -23.87 -8.20
CA SER A 133 -3.10 -24.19 -6.84
C SER A 133 -1.94 -23.96 -5.86
N MET A 134 -2.25 -23.40 -4.69
CA MET A 134 -1.28 -23.14 -3.62
C MET A 134 -1.52 -24.06 -2.43
N THR A 135 -0.45 -24.35 -1.69
CA THR A 135 -0.52 -25.09 -0.43
C THR A 135 0.32 -24.46 0.66
N LYS A 136 0.09 -24.90 1.90
CA LYS A 136 1.00 -24.62 3.01
C LYS A 136 2.38 -25.20 2.71
N ASP A 137 3.42 -24.49 3.13
CA ASP A 137 4.80 -24.90 2.93
C ASP A 137 5.20 -26.15 3.72
N ASN A 138 4.59 -26.35 4.90
CA ASN A 138 4.89 -27.45 5.81
C ASN A 138 3.98 -28.67 5.64
N ASP A 139 2.86 -28.51 4.92
CA ASP A 139 1.91 -29.57 4.64
C ASP A 139 1.31 -29.38 3.24
N PRO A 140 1.84 -30.07 2.22
CA PRO A 140 1.34 -29.96 0.86
C PRO A 140 -0.04 -30.61 0.67
N THR A 141 -0.64 -31.25 1.68
CA THR A 141 -2.02 -31.74 1.58
C THR A 141 -3.06 -30.64 1.87
N GLN A 142 -2.64 -29.56 2.53
CA GLN A 142 -3.51 -28.44 2.87
C GLN A 142 -3.46 -27.35 1.80
N SER A 143 -4.57 -27.19 1.10
CA SER A 143 -4.75 -26.15 0.08
C SER A 143 -4.90 -24.77 0.73
N VAL A 144 -4.39 -23.76 0.05
CA VAL A 144 -4.47 -22.34 0.44
C VAL A 144 -5.01 -21.58 -0.76
N GLU A 145 -6.03 -20.74 -0.55
CA GLU A 145 -6.60 -19.91 -1.63
C GLU A 145 -5.91 -18.55 -1.72
N GLY A 146 -5.48 -18.01 -0.58
CA GLY A 146 -4.86 -16.70 -0.46
C GLY A 146 -3.96 -16.62 0.75
N ILE A 147 -2.94 -15.77 0.65
CA ILE A 147 -2.10 -15.38 1.77
C ILE A 147 -1.61 -13.94 1.57
N LYS A 148 -1.52 -13.19 2.67
CA LYS A 148 -1.12 -11.79 2.67
C LYS A 148 0.11 -11.51 3.53
N TRP A 149 0.86 -10.48 3.12
CA TRP A 149 2.01 -9.93 3.82
C TRP A 149 1.74 -8.53 4.37
N GLY A 150 2.36 -8.20 5.51
CA GLY A 150 2.30 -6.87 6.12
C GLY A 150 1.11 -6.68 7.05
N LYS A 151 1.11 -5.58 7.83
CA LYS A 151 -0.02 -5.12 8.64
C LYS A 151 -0.32 -3.66 8.25
N GLY A 152 -1.56 -3.37 7.86
CA GLY A 152 -1.95 -2.05 7.36
C GLY A 152 -1.62 -1.82 5.88
N VAL A 153 -2.40 -0.98 5.21
CA VAL A 153 -2.20 -0.57 3.81
C VAL A 153 -1.35 0.70 3.67
N CYS A 154 -1.30 1.57 4.69
CA CYS A 154 -0.44 2.76 4.69
C CYS A 154 0.80 2.55 5.54
N GLY A 155 1.87 2.04 4.94
CA GLY A 155 3.08 1.69 5.69
C GLY A 155 4.19 1.06 4.85
N SER A 156 4.78 -0.02 5.35
CA SER A 156 5.60 -0.92 4.52
C SER A 156 4.74 -1.54 3.42
N MET A 157 5.36 -1.95 2.32
CA MET A 157 4.67 -2.62 1.22
C MET A 157 3.77 -3.77 1.70
N THR A 158 2.50 -3.71 1.31
CA THR A 158 1.49 -4.72 1.62
C THR A 158 1.06 -5.40 0.34
N ALA A 159 1.08 -6.74 0.36
CA ALA A 159 0.75 -7.52 -0.82
C ALA A 159 0.05 -8.82 -0.44
N ALA A 160 -0.65 -9.41 -1.41
CA ALA A 160 -1.21 -10.75 -1.28
C ALA A 160 -0.89 -11.60 -2.51
N LEU A 161 -0.87 -12.91 -2.27
CA LEU A 161 -0.82 -13.95 -3.28
C LEU A 161 -2.16 -14.70 -3.23
N VAL A 162 -2.87 -14.76 -4.36
CA VAL A 162 -4.18 -15.41 -4.49
C VAL A 162 -4.17 -16.39 -5.67
N SER A 163 -4.73 -17.57 -5.42
CA SER A 163 -4.99 -18.61 -6.42
C SER A 163 -6.31 -18.35 -7.15
N ASP A 164 -6.26 -18.35 -8.47
CA ASP A 164 -7.41 -18.35 -9.36
C ASP A 164 -7.39 -19.59 -10.25
N THR A 165 -8.09 -20.63 -9.79
CA THR A 165 -8.24 -21.91 -10.49
C THR A 165 -9.54 -21.98 -11.32
N GLY A 166 -10.18 -20.84 -11.59
CA GLY A 166 -11.35 -20.73 -12.47
C GLY A 166 -12.69 -20.47 -11.79
N ASP A 167 -12.72 -20.31 -10.47
CA ASP A 167 -13.89 -19.84 -9.73
C ASP A 167 -13.74 -18.36 -9.38
N ASP A 168 -14.09 -17.49 -10.35
CA ASP A 168 -14.00 -16.03 -10.23
C ASP A 168 -14.71 -15.48 -8.98
N TYR A 169 -15.79 -16.13 -8.53
CA TYR A 169 -16.53 -15.70 -7.34
C TYR A 169 -15.74 -16.00 -6.07
N ARG A 170 -15.20 -17.22 -5.96
CA ARG A 170 -14.32 -17.60 -4.84
C ARG A 170 -13.04 -16.77 -4.85
N THR A 171 -12.43 -16.52 -6.01
CA THR A 171 -11.26 -15.66 -6.13
C THR A 171 -11.55 -14.24 -5.66
N ALA A 172 -12.68 -13.65 -6.05
CA ALA A 172 -13.06 -12.32 -5.57
C ALA A 172 -13.30 -12.28 -4.04
N LEU A 173 -13.89 -13.33 -3.46
CA LEU A 173 -14.02 -13.47 -2.00
C LEU A 173 -12.65 -13.55 -1.33
N THR A 174 -11.72 -14.36 -1.86
CA THR A 174 -10.36 -14.49 -1.33
C THR A 174 -9.59 -13.17 -1.41
N ILE A 175 -9.63 -12.46 -2.55
CA ILE A 175 -9.02 -11.11 -2.67
C ILE A 175 -9.59 -10.17 -1.60
N THR A 176 -10.91 -10.21 -1.40
CA THR A 176 -11.58 -9.38 -0.39
C THR A 176 -11.14 -9.76 1.03
N HIS A 177 -10.99 -11.05 1.34
CA HIS A 177 -10.48 -11.55 2.62
C HIS A 177 -9.07 -11.04 2.90
N GLU A 178 -8.14 -11.21 1.96
CA GLU A 178 -6.75 -10.78 2.11
C GLU A 178 -6.62 -9.25 2.23
N LEU A 179 -7.42 -8.51 1.45
CA LEU A 179 -7.49 -7.06 1.55
C LEU A 179 -8.05 -6.63 2.91
N SER A 180 -9.02 -7.33 3.46
CA SER A 180 -9.60 -7.01 4.77
C SER A 180 -8.58 -7.22 5.90
N HIS A 181 -7.73 -8.23 5.82
CA HIS A 181 -6.56 -8.34 6.69
C HIS A 181 -5.60 -7.15 6.53
N ALA A 182 -5.44 -6.59 5.33
CA ALA A 182 -4.65 -5.39 5.11
C ALA A 182 -5.29 -4.14 5.78
N LEU A 183 -6.61 -4.15 5.91
CA LEU A 183 -7.39 -3.14 6.63
C LEU A 183 -7.55 -3.44 8.13
N GLY A 184 -6.75 -4.34 8.68
CA GLY A 184 -6.68 -4.60 10.12
C GLY A 184 -7.73 -5.56 10.66
N ALA A 185 -8.54 -6.21 9.81
CA ALA A 185 -9.46 -7.26 10.25
C ALA A 185 -8.72 -8.53 10.68
N HIS A 186 -9.17 -9.15 11.77
CA HIS A 186 -8.76 -10.50 12.18
C HIS A 186 -9.79 -11.54 11.68
N HIS A 187 -9.41 -12.82 11.74
CA HIS A 187 -10.37 -13.90 11.52
C HIS A 187 -11.43 -13.87 12.61
N ASP A 188 -12.70 -14.06 12.23
CA ASP A 188 -13.79 -14.20 13.20
C ASP A 188 -13.44 -15.28 14.23
N GLY A 189 -13.68 -15.00 15.51
CA GLY A 189 -13.40 -15.94 16.60
C GLY A 189 -11.95 -15.88 17.12
N GLU A 190 -11.14 -14.96 16.60
CA GLU A 190 -9.75 -14.75 17.01
C GLU A 190 -9.52 -13.30 17.48
N ASP A 191 -8.49 -13.09 18.31
CA ASP A 191 -8.04 -11.78 18.78
C ASP A 191 -9.19 -10.85 19.25
N THR A 192 -9.32 -9.66 18.63
CA THR A 192 -10.35 -8.65 18.93
C THR A 192 -11.75 -9.06 18.49
N THR A 193 -11.89 -10.18 17.77
CA THR A 193 -13.14 -10.66 17.18
C THR A 193 -13.69 -11.94 17.84
N MET A 194 -13.18 -12.32 19.01
CA MET A 194 -13.63 -13.50 19.79
C MET A 194 -15.16 -13.61 19.97
N SER A 195 -15.87 -12.48 19.91
CA SER A 195 -17.34 -12.42 20.01
C SER A 195 -18.09 -12.84 18.73
N CYS A 196 -17.41 -12.86 17.57
CA CYS A 196 -17.98 -13.33 16.30
C CYS A 196 -17.62 -14.79 16.09
N LYS A 197 -18.62 -15.61 15.76
CA LYS A 197 -18.40 -17.05 15.58
C LYS A 197 -17.76 -17.34 14.21
N ASN A 198 -16.71 -18.15 14.22
CA ASN A 198 -16.11 -18.69 13.01
C ASN A 198 -16.91 -19.89 12.47
N ILE A 199 -17.96 -19.62 11.71
CA ILE A 199 -18.85 -20.66 11.16
C ILE A 199 -18.83 -20.73 9.62
N GLY A 200 -17.84 -20.09 8.98
CA GLY A 200 -17.72 -20.10 7.52
C GLY A 200 -18.82 -19.32 6.82
N LYS A 201 -19.44 -18.33 7.47
CA LYS A 201 -20.53 -17.53 6.88
C LYS A 201 -20.18 -16.06 6.69
N SER A 202 -18.97 -15.66 7.07
CA SER A 202 -18.48 -14.30 6.89
C SER A 202 -17.27 -14.29 5.96
N ILE A 203 -17.01 -13.14 5.34
CA ILE A 203 -15.80 -12.91 4.54
C ILE A 203 -14.53 -13.23 5.35
N MET A 204 -14.50 -12.89 6.64
CA MET A 204 -13.33 -13.11 7.53
C MET A 204 -13.38 -14.41 8.34
N SER A 205 -14.21 -15.39 7.96
CA SER A 205 -14.08 -16.72 8.55
C SER A 205 -12.71 -17.34 8.16
N SER A 206 -12.04 -18.04 9.07
CA SER A 206 -10.67 -18.58 8.82
C SER A 206 -10.62 -19.63 7.71
N SER A 207 -11.77 -20.18 7.34
CA SER A 207 -11.96 -20.96 6.12
C SER A 207 -12.91 -20.20 5.20
N VAL A 208 -12.40 -19.79 4.04
CA VAL A 208 -13.23 -19.21 2.96
C VAL A 208 -14.10 -20.34 2.39
N SER A 209 -15.29 -20.49 2.95
CA SER A 209 -16.24 -21.55 2.58
C SER A 209 -16.84 -21.38 1.17
N GLY A 210 -16.62 -20.22 0.54
CA GLY A 210 -17.30 -19.82 -0.70
C GLY A 210 -18.77 -19.43 -0.50
N ILE A 211 -19.31 -19.46 0.73
CA ILE A 211 -20.72 -19.15 1.03
C ILE A 211 -20.86 -17.79 1.73
N GLY A 212 -19.86 -17.39 2.51
CA GLY A 212 -19.88 -16.15 3.30
C GLY A 212 -19.55 -14.90 2.49
N ALA A 213 -20.56 -14.26 1.91
CA ALA A 213 -20.41 -13.02 1.13
C ALA A 213 -20.55 -11.72 1.96
N THR A 214 -20.68 -11.84 3.28
CA THR A 214 -20.95 -10.70 4.18
C THR A 214 -19.88 -10.54 5.24
N TYR A 215 -19.63 -9.32 5.68
CA TYR A 215 -18.78 -9.11 6.85
C TYR A 215 -19.52 -9.42 8.15
N SER A 216 -18.80 -9.89 9.17
CA SER A 216 -19.30 -9.89 10.53
C SER A 216 -19.24 -8.48 11.11
N MET A 217 -20.02 -8.21 12.15
CA MET A 217 -19.93 -6.94 12.87
C MET A 217 -18.56 -6.73 13.51
N CYS A 218 -17.85 -7.79 13.88
CA CYS A 218 -16.50 -7.68 14.42
C CYS A 218 -15.50 -7.24 13.35
N SER A 219 -15.56 -7.82 12.15
CA SER A 219 -14.70 -7.41 11.04
C SER A 219 -14.95 -5.96 10.64
N ILE A 220 -16.22 -5.53 10.56
CA ILE A 220 -16.57 -4.13 10.29
C ILE A 220 -15.97 -3.21 11.36
N LYS A 221 -16.05 -3.60 12.64
CA LYS A 221 -15.50 -2.83 13.76
C LYS A 221 -13.98 -2.73 13.72
N ASP A 222 -13.28 -3.83 13.44
CA ASP A 222 -11.82 -3.84 13.28
C ASP A 222 -11.40 -2.89 12.15
N ILE A 223 -12.01 -3.02 10.97
CA ILE A 223 -11.70 -2.17 9.81
C ILE A 223 -12.02 -0.71 10.12
N TYR A 224 -13.16 -0.42 10.72
CA TYR A 224 -13.51 0.95 11.13
C TYR A 224 -12.50 1.56 12.10
N THR A 225 -11.99 0.74 13.03
CA THR A 225 -10.97 1.16 14.00
C THR A 225 -9.65 1.45 13.29
N PHE A 226 -9.24 0.59 12.36
CA PHE A 226 -8.07 0.79 11.52
C PHE A 226 -8.18 2.08 10.69
N LEU A 227 -9.32 2.29 10.02
CA LEU A 227 -9.61 3.48 9.22
C LEU A 227 -9.59 4.78 10.05
N LYS A 228 -9.79 4.71 11.37
CA LYS A 228 -9.68 5.87 12.26
C LYS A 228 -8.27 6.13 12.79
N SER A 229 -7.35 5.21 12.55
CA SER A 229 -5.97 5.27 13.03
C SER A 229 -5.05 5.97 12.04
N ASP A 230 -3.89 6.43 12.54
CA ASP A 230 -2.87 7.07 11.71
C ASP A 230 -2.25 6.10 10.66
N GLN A 231 -2.47 4.79 10.82
CA GLN A 231 -2.04 3.74 9.89
C GLN A 231 -2.89 3.66 8.61
N ALA A 232 -3.94 4.48 8.50
CA ALA A 232 -4.84 4.53 7.34
C ALA A 232 -4.75 5.86 6.56
N THR A 233 -3.79 6.73 6.89
CA THR A 233 -3.67 8.10 6.35
C THR A 233 -3.62 8.18 4.82
N CYS A 234 -2.90 7.27 4.15
CA CYS A 234 -2.81 7.20 2.69
C CYS A 234 -4.14 6.94 1.96
N LEU A 235 -5.17 6.47 2.68
CA LEU A 235 -6.48 6.12 2.10
C LEU A 235 -7.46 7.29 2.01
N PHE A 236 -7.20 8.37 2.75
CA PHE A 236 -8.13 9.49 2.92
C PHE A 236 -7.63 10.76 2.28
N GLU A 237 -6.31 10.91 2.23
CA GLU A 237 -5.72 11.80 1.27
C GLU A 237 -5.90 11.11 -0.09
N LYS A 238 -6.58 11.76 -1.04
CA LYS A 238 -6.21 11.50 -2.43
C LYS A 238 -4.69 11.57 -2.39
N PRO A 239 -3.91 10.63 -2.97
CA PRO A 239 -2.64 11.05 -3.43
C PRO A 239 -2.98 12.25 -4.31
N SER A 240 -2.67 13.46 -3.84
CA SER A 240 -1.89 14.34 -4.67
C SER A 240 -0.83 13.38 -5.17
N ARG A 241 -1.10 12.78 -6.34
CA ARG A 241 -0.09 12.04 -7.08
C ARG A 241 1.06 12.98 -6.92
N GLY A 242 2.10 12.59 -6.18
CA GLY A 242 3.29 13.43 -6.16
C GLY A 242 3.59 13.71 -7.63
N PRO A 243 4.09 14.90 -7.99
CA PRO A 243 4.50 15.14 -9.37
C PRO A 243 5.28 13.91 -9.82
N ALA A 244 4.95 13.37 -11.00
CA ALA A 244 5.59 12.17 -11.54
C ALA A 244 7.08 12.29 -11.21
N VAL A 245 7.60 11.37 -10.37
CA VAL A 245 8.84 11.67 -9.65
C VAL A 245 9.89 11.95 -10.69
N ASP A 246 10.36 13.19 -10.68
CA ASP A 246 11.44 13.61 -11.55
C ASP A 246 12.59 12.60 -11.35
N PRO A 247 13.05 11.92 -12.41
CA PRO A 247 14.15 10.97 -12.32
C PRO A 247 15.36 11.53 -11.57
N GLU A 248 15.58 12.85 -11.64
CA GLU A 248 16.62 13.55 -10.89
C GLU A 248 16.41 13.47 -9.37
N VAL A 249 15.19 13.71 -8.90
CA VAL A 249 14.81 13.61 -7.48
C VAL A 249 14.97 12.18 -6.97
N GLU A 250 14.56 11.18 -7.75
CA GLU A 250 14.75 9.76 -7.38
C GLU A 250 16.23 9.39 -7.28
N ASN A 251 17.04 9.79 -8.26
CA ASN A 251 18.48 9.52 -8.27
C ASN A 251 19.20 10.20 -7.11
N ARG A 252 18.78 11.43 -6.74
CA ARG A 252 19.31 12.14 -5.58
C ARG A 252 19.03 11.38 -4.28
N ARG A 253 17.81 10.90 -4.08
CA ARG A 253 17.45 10.08 -2.90
C ARG A 253 18.31 8.81 -2.82
N LYS A 254 18.45 8.09 -3.93
CA LYS A 254 19.27 6.86 -4.02
C LYS A 254 20.71 7.14 -3.65
N ARG A 255 21.33 8.18 -4.22
CA ARG A 255 22.70 8.60 -3.89
C ARG A 255 22.86 8.84 -2.40
N LYS A 256 21.90 9.52 -1.77
CA LYS A 256 21.97 9.82 -0.34
C LYS A 256 21.84 8.59 0.55
N CYS A 257 20.98 7.64 0.18
CA CYS A 257 20.88 6.39 0.92
C CYS A 257 22.08 5.47 0.68
N GLU A 258 22.70 5.51 -0.51
CA GLU A 258 23.94 4.80 -0.81
C GLU A 258 25.10 5.31 0.06
N GLU A 259 25.27 6.64 0.18
CA GLU A 259 26.28 7.25 1.06
C GLU A 259 26.15 6.80 2.52
N LEU A 260 24.91 6.53 2.95
CA LEU A 260 24.62 6.11 4.32
C LEU A 260 24.69 4.59 4.50
N LYS A 261 24.82 3.81 3.43
CA LYS A 261 24.77 2.34 3.46
C LYS A 261 26.05 1.76 4.06
N LYS A 262 25.91 0.72 4.88
CA LYS A 262 27.05 -0.09 5.36
C LYS A 262 27.26 -1.29 4.45
N GLU A 263 28.45 -1.89 4.50
CA GLU A 263 28.88 -2.97 3.60
C GLU A 263 27.93 -4.20 3.63
N ASP A 264 27.44 -4.59 4.82
CA ASP A 264 26.51 -5.71 5.02
C ASP A 264 25.02 -5.31 4.98
N GLU A 265 24.71 -4.15 4.39
CA GLU A 265 23.34 -3.65 4.29
C GLU A 265 22.96 -3.36 2.84
N TYR A 266 21.68 -3.60 2.54
CA TYR A 266 21.01 -2.94 1.42
C TYR A 266 20.03 -1.90 1.97
N TYR A 267 19.64 -0.92 1.16
CA TYR A 267 18.70 0.12 1.54
C TYR A 267 17.49 0.17 0.62
N TYR A 268 16.41 0.72 1.17
CA TYR A 268 15.21 1.11 0.44
C TYR A 268 14.90 2.58 0.71
N VAL A 269 14.46 3.30 -0.32
CA VAL A 269 14.07 4.70 -0.22
C VAL A 269 12.56 4.80 -0.02
N ARG A 270 12.05 5.06 1.19
CA ARG A 270 10.61 5.20 1.40
C ARG A 270 10.20 6.67 1.35
N LYS A 271 9.12 7.01 0.66
CA LYS A 271 8.60 8.38 0.64
C LYS A 271 7.84 8.66 1.94
N GLY A 272 8.01 9.87 2.48
CA GLY A 272 7.18 10.38 3.56
C GLY A 272 5.85 10.90 3.03
N CYS A 273 4.85 10.96 3.90
CA CYS A 273 3.46 11.30 3.57
C CYS A 273 3.30 12.67 2.89
N ASN A 274 4.21 13.62 3.16
CA ASN A 274 4.14 14.98 2.60
C ASN A 274 5.07 15.23 1.39
N PHE A 275 5.69 14.17 0.85
CA PHE A 275 6.66 14.20 -0.27
C PHE A 275 7.92 15.06 -0.08
N CYS A 276 8.04 15.79 1.03
CA CYS A 276 9.20 16.61 1.40
C CYS A 276 10.11 15.95 2.44
N LYS A 277 9.80 14.71 2.78
CA LYS A 277 10.63 13.82 3.60
C LYS A 277 10.67 12.46 2.92
N TYR A 278 11.76 11.74 3.14
CA TYR A 278 11.89 10.35 2.73
C TYR A 278 12.75 9.62 3.77
N SER A 279 12.70 8.31 3.82
CA SER A 279 13.57 7.51 4.68
C SER A 279 14.43 6.55 3.88
N CYS A 280 15.63 6.30 4.37
CA CYS A 280 16.45 5.18 3.96
C CYS A 280 16.21 4.05 4.98
N LEU A 281 15.49 3.01 4.59
CA LEU A 281 15.31 1.79 5.38
C LEU A 281 16.45 0.82 5.05
N PHE A 282 17.32 0.56 6.00
CA PHE A 282 18.44 -0.36 5.84
C PHE A 282 18.09 -1.74 6.39
N VAL A 283 18.53 -2.75 5.66
CA VAL A 283 18.20 -4.14 5.93
C VAL A 283 19.46 -4.97 5.83
N SER A 284 19.66 -5.85 6.82
CA SER A 284 20.82 -6.72 6.86
C SER A 284 20.80 -7.74 5.73
N SER A 285 21.92 -7.88 5.01
CA SER A 285 22.12 -8.89 3.97
C SER A 285 22.01 -10.33 4.49
N THR A 286 22.32 -10.56 5.78
CA THR A 286 22.31 -11.89 6.40
C THR A 286 20.97 -12.19 7.05
N ARG A 287 20.45 -11.26 7.86
CA ARG A 287 19.21 -11.46 8.63
C ARG A 287 17.94 -11.13 7.86
N HIS A 288 18.06 -10.43 6.73
CA HIS A 288 16.95 -9.98 5.89
C HIS A 288 15.85 -9.25 6.68
N SER A 289 16.23 -8.58 7.76
CA SER A 289 15.34 -7.81 8.63
C SER A 289 15.83 -6.37 8.72
N ALA A 290 14.88 -5.44 8.82
CA ALA A 290 15.18 -4.02 8.96
C ALA A 290 16.04 -3.81 10.20
N THR A 291 17.23 -3.25 10.00
CA THR A 291 18.18 -2.98 11.08
C THR A 291 18.03 -1.55 11.58
N ARG A 292 17.80 -0.61 10.66
CA ARG A 292 17.67 0.82 10.97
C ARG A 292 16.91 1.55 9.87
N GLU A 293 16.29 2.67 10.22
CA GLU A 293 15.66 3.60 9.28
C GLU A 293 16.19 5.01 9.56
N THR A 294 16.51 5.75 8.51
CA THR A 294 17.01 7.14 8.62
C THR A 294 16.15 8.08 7.82
N TRP A 295 15.48 9.01 8.48
CA TRP A 295 14.64 10.02 7.85
C TRP A 295 15.46 11.21 7.39
N LEU A 296 15.23 11.62 6.15
CA LEU A 296 15.89 12.70 5.45
C LEU A 296 14.84 13.68 4.91
N ARG A 297 15.27 14.93 4.73
CA ARG A 297 14.44 15.97 4.13
C ARG A 297 14.76 16.09 2.66
N GLU A 298 13.74 16.40 1.87
CA GLU A 298 13.97 16.88 0.50
C GLU A 298 14.60 18.26 0.50
N GLU A 299 15.28 18.56 -0.60
CA GLU A 299 15.79 19.89 -0.87
C GLU A 299 14.64 20.86 -1.05
N ASP A 300 14.80 22.06 -0.46
CA ASP A 300 13.85 23.14 -0.61
C ASP A 300 13.70 23.51 -2.10
N GLY A 301 12.46 23.77 -2.52
CA GLY A 301 12.11 24.00 -3.92
C GLY A 301 11.65 22.76 -4.69
N THR A 302 11.84 21.55 -4.14
CA THR A 302 11.35 20.31 -4.77
C THR A 302 9.82 20.32 -4.87
N PRO A 303 9.21 20.16 -6.06
CA PRO A 303 7.76 20.07 -6.18
C PRO A 303 7.20 18.90 -5.39
N CYS A 304 6.19 19.16 -4.56
CA CYS A 304 5.63 18.16 -3.64
C CYS A 304 4.16 17.82 -3.92
N ASN A 305 3.51 18.55 -4.85
CA ASN A 305 2.14 18.30 -5.27
C ASN A 305 2.01 18.37 -6.81
N ALA A 306 1.50 17.31 -7.47
CA ALA A 306 1.32 17.35 -8.93
C ALA A 306 0.15 18.25 -9.37
N SER A 307 -0.86 18.39 -8.51
CA SER A 307 -2.05 19.19 -8.84
C SER A 307 -1.81 20.67 -8.60
N HIS A 308 -0.80 20.99 -7.77
CA HIS A 308 -0.42 22.33 -7.37
C HIS A 308 1.12 22.47 -7.51
N PRO A 309 1.64 22.64 -8.75
CA PRO A 309 3.08 22.77 -8.99
C PRO A 309 3.75 23.94 -8.27
N GLU A 310 2.95 24.92 -7.85
CA GLU A 310 3.35 26.05 -7.01
C GLU A 310 3.70 25.65 -5.57
N GLN A 311 3.28 24.45 -5.13
CA GLN A 311 3.64 23.91 -3.84
C GLN A 311 4.97 23.18 -3.91
N LYS A 312 5.93 23.66 -3.13
CA LYS A 312 7.30 23.18 -3.08
C LYS A 312 7.72 22.86 -1.65
N CYS A 313 8.72 22.02 -1.52
CA CYS A 313 9.31 21.71 -0.23
C CYS A 313 10.00 22.94 0.37
N LYS A 314 9.76 23.19 1.65
CA LYS A 314 10.47 24.19 2.44
C LYS A 314 10.60 23.71 3.88
N GLY A 315 11.83 23.52 4.34
CA GLY A 315 12.12 23.00 5.68
C GLY A 315 11.57 21.59 5.96
N GLY A 316 11.28 20.80 4.92
CA GLY A 316 10.66 19.48 5.03
C GLY A 316 9.13 19.47 5.06
N TYR A 317 8.48 20.59 4.72
CA TYR A 317 7.03 20.74 4.56
C TYR A 317 6.68 21.13 3.13
N CYS A 318 5.53 20.67 2.64
CA CYS A 318 5.01 21.05 1.33
C CYS A 318 4.22 22.36 1.46
N LEU A 319 4.78 23.47 1.00
CA LEU A 319 4.20 24.81 1.18
C LEU A 319 4.02 25.49 -0.18
N GLN A 320 2.97 26.31 -0.30
CA GLN A 320 2.83 27.24 -1.41
C GLN A 320 3.76 28.44 -1.16
N GLU A 321 4.53 28.87 -2.16
CA GLU A 321 5.25 30.15 -2.06
C GLU A 321 4.20 31.27 -1.95
N GLU A 322 4.20 32.00 -0.83
CA GLU A 322 3.37 33.20 -0.68
C GLU A 322 3.72 34.14 -1.84
N ILE A 323 2.71 34.47 -2.65
CA ILE A 323 2.86 35.48 -3.70
C ILE A 323 3.26 36.78 -2.97
N PRO A 324 4.45 37.35 -3.23
CA PRO A 324 4.75 38.67 -2.68
C PRO A 324 3.67 39.61 -3.21
N ILE A 325 2.89 40.19 -2.30
CA ILE A 325 1.95 41.25 -2.64
C ILE A 325 2.82 42.33 -3.28
N SER A 326 2.65 42.58 -4.59
CA SER A 326 3.37 43.67 -5.24
C SER A 326 3.05 44.96 -4.50
N GLU A 327 4.03 45.83 -4.30
CA GLU A 327 3.81 47.15 -3.66
C GLU A 327 2.64 47.92 -4.33
N ASP A 328 2.40 47.68 -5.63
CA ASP A 328 1.26 48.19 -6.40
C ASP A 328 -0.15 47.81 -5.88
N ILE A 329 -0.30 46.72 -5.10
CA ILE A 329 -1.60 46.32 -4.52
C ILE A 329 -1.82 46.99 -3.16
N VAL A 330 -0.75 47.24 -2.40
CA VAL A 330 -0.83 47.97 -1.12
C VAL A 330 -1.29 49.41 -1.36
N GLU A 331 -0.80 50.05 -2.43
CA GLU A 331 -1.22 51.41 -2.81
C GLU A 331 -2.67 51.48 -3.31
N LYS A 332 -3.19 50.41 -3.95
CA LYS A 332 -4.59 50.34 -4.41
C LYS A 332 -5.60 49.95 -3.33
N LEU A 333 -5.15 49.38 -2.21
CA LEU A 333 -6.01 48.94 -1.11
C LEU A 333 -6.03 49.91 0.09
N GLY A 334 -5.26 51.00 0.04
CA GLY A 334 -5.41 52.14 0.96
C GLY A 334 -5.15 51.81 2.43
N PHE A 335 -4.02 51.18 2.73
CA PHE A 335 -3.46 51.14 4.09
C PHE A 335 -2.51 52.29 4.35
#